data_AF-A0A7S2IHI7-F1
#
_entry.id   AF-A0A7S2IHI7-F1
#
_cell.length_a   1.000
_cell.length_b   1.000
_cell.length_c   1.000
_cell.angle_alpha   90.00
_cell.angle_beta   90.00
_cell.angle_gamma   90.00
#
_symmetry.space_group_name_H-M   'P 1'
#
loop_
_entity.id
_entity.type
_entity.pdbx_description
1 polymer ?
#
loop_
_entity_poly.entity_id
_entity_poly.type
_entity_poly.pdbx_seq_one_letter_code
_entity_poly.pdbx_strand_id
1 'polypeptide(L)'
;MSAKETTQLLDTTAVASGAAIGAAALNDAATKVKKARMEGPLSYRILAFLGGLAMIFSNGIAILDRFFSFNFTGSLIAIYGVIFGIIIAILEGGWSCPTRIQSAIRFYAKFLEFTWGRGMLYFFVGSLQISNWNMLDWAVGGFMIFVGVTAVTVGIVTSFKLKELRNRVRTDAELRKQWELADANKNGTLDIKEMSAFVENCGIEMTRNQIAAAF
;
A
#
# COMPACT_ATOMS: atom_id res chain seq x y z
N MET A 1 2.26 12.49 -70.14
CA MET A 1 2.38 13.00 -68.77
C MET A 1 1.36 12.27 -67.92
N SER A 2 1.78 11.29 -67.11
CA SER A 2 0.88 10.54 -66.21
C SER A 2 1.49 10.59 -64.81
N ALA A 3 0.79 11.26 -63.90
CA ALA A 3 1.19 11.45 -62.52
C ALA A 3 0.89 10.17 -61.73
N LYS A 4 1.90 9.60 -61.08
CA LYS A 4 1.73 8.51 -60.10
C LYS A 4 1.37 9.14 -58.75
N GLU A 5 0.16 8.86 -58.28
CA GLU A 5 -0.25 9.02 -56.88
C GLU A 5 0.61 8.11 -56.00
N THR A 6 1.44 8.72 -55.15
CA THR A 6 2.18 8.02 -54.10
C THR A 6 1.39 8.16 -52.80
N THR A 7 0.38 7.32 -52.62
CA THR A 7 -0.30 7.12 -51.34
C THR A 7 0.70 6.47 -50.39
N GLN A 8 1.41 7.28 -49.60
CA GLN A 8 2.19 6.82 -48.45
C GLN A 8 1.23 6.18 -47.45
N LEU A 9 1.11 4.86 -47.50
CA LEU A 9 0.50 4.06 -46.46
C LEU A 9 1.32 4.27 -45.18
N LEU A 10 0.78 5.03 -44.24
CA LEU A 10 1.25 5.04 -42.85
C LEU A 10 1.35 3.58 -42.41
N ASP A 11 2.56 3.17 -42.10
CA ASP A 11 2.93 1.81 -41.75
C ASP A 11 2.18 1.37 -40.48
N THR A 12 1.00 0.78 -40.68
CA THR A 12 0.09 0.31 -39.63
C THR A 12 0.76 -0.69 -38.69
N THR A 13 1.85 -1.34 -39.13
CA THR A 13 2.64 -2.25 -38.30
C THR A 13 3.53 -1.50 -37.30
N ALA A 14 4.07 -0.33 -37.65
CA ALA A 14 4.85 0.50 -36.74
C ALA A 14 4.00 1.12 -35.63
N VAL A 15 2.76 1.53 -35.95
CA VAL A 15 1.80 2.07 -34.97
C VAL A 15 1.29 0.97 -34.03
N ALA A 16 1.03 -0.24 -34.55
CA ALA A 16 0.63 -1.40 -33.74
C ALA A 16 1.75 -1.88 -32.81
N SER A 17 2.99 -1.87 -33.28
CA SER A 17 4.18 -2.23 -32.48
C SER A 17 4.45 -1.20 -31.38
N GLY A 18 4.34 0.11 -31.69
CA GLY A 18 4.45 1.19 -30.71
C GLY A 18 3.34 1.17 -29.66
N ALA A 19 2.10 0.84 -30.05
CA ALA A 19 0.97 0.69 -29.14
C ALA A 19 1.12 -0.54 -28.22
N ALA A 20 1.64 -1.65 -28.73
CA ALA A 20 1.90 -2.86 -27.94
C ALA A 20 3.04 -2.65 -26.93
N ILE A 21 4.13 -1.98 -27.35
CA ILE A 21 5.24 -1.61 -26.45
C ILE A 21 4.77 -0.58 -25.42
N GLY A 22 3.96 0.40 -25.83
CA GLY A 22 3.36 1.39 -24.94
C GLY A 22 2.40 0.76 -23.92
N ALA A 23 1.57 -0.21 -24.33
CA ALA A 23 0.66 -0.94 -23.45
C ALA A 23 1.41 -1.89 -22.50
N ALA A 24 2.48 -2.52 -22.98
CA ALA A 24 3.37 -3.34 -22.14
C ALA A 24 4.09 -2.47 -21.10
N ALA A 25 4.65 -1.33 -21.50
CA ALA A 25 5.28 -0.36 -20.59
C ALA A 25 4.28 0.27 -19.62
N LEU A 26 3.04 0.55 -20.04
CA LEU A 26 1.95 1.01 -19.17
C LEU A 26 1.53 -0.07 -18.16
N ASN A 27 1.45 -1.33 -18.57
CA ASN A 27 1.18 -2.44 -17.64
C ASN A 27 2.35 -2.68 -16.69
N ASP A 28 3.59 -2.51 -17.15
CA ASP A 28 4.79 -2.67 -16.33
C ASP A 28 4.95 -1.50 -15.34
N ALA A 29 4.64 -0.28 -15.77
CA ALA A 29 4.53 0.89 -14.90
C ALA A 29 3.34 0.75 -13.94
N ALA A 30 2.19 0.25 -14.38
CA ALA A 30 1.03 0.02 -13.52
C ALA A 30 1.31 -1.06 -12.46
N THR A 31 2.05 -2.12 -12.81
CA THR A 31 2.45 -3.17 -11.85
C THR A 31 3.55 -2.71 -10.92
N LYS A 32 4.50 -1.88 -11.37
CA LYS A 32 5.51 -1.25 -10.52
C LYS A 32 4.92 -0.19 -9.59
N VAL A 33 4.00 0.65 -10.07
CA VAL A 33 3.20 1.57 -9.24
C VAL A 33 2.37 0.76 -8.24
N LYS A 34 1.72 -0.33 -8.67
CA LYS A 34 1.01 -1.23 -7.76
C LYS A 34 1.93 -1.87 -6.72
N LYS A 35 3.18 -2.17 -7.08
CA LYS A 35 4.19 -2.76 -6.18
C LYS A 35 4.74 -1.75 -5.19
N ALA A 36 5.01 -0.53 -5.64
CA ALA A 36 5.34 0.60 -4.78
C ALA A 36 4.18 0.91 -3.82
N ARG A 37 2.92 0.67 -4.24
CA ARG A 37 1.69 0.82 -3.40
C ARG A 37 1.60 -0.10 -2.25
N MET A 38 2.23 -1.25 -2.42
CA MET A 38 2.31 -2.22 -1.36
C MET A 38 3.33 -1.81 -0.30
N GLU A 39 4.26 -0.91 -0.63
CA GLU A 39 5.36 -0.41 0.18
C GLU A 39 5.03 0.95 0.81
N GLY A 40 4.00 0.99 1.66
CA GLY A 40 3.76 2.15 2.52
C GLY A 40 5.01 2.52 3.34
N PRO A 41 5.04 3.72 3.97
CA PRO A 41 6.28 4.27 4.52
C PRO A 41 6.88 3.29 5.52
N LEU A 42 8.14 2.94 5.27
CA LEU A 42 8.83 1.81 5.89
C LEU A 42 8.77 1.86 7.43
N SER A 43 8.75 3.07 8.00
CA SER A 43 8.56 3.32 9.43
C SER A 43 7.23 2.79 9.99
N TYR A 44 6.10 2.98 9.31
CA TYR A 44 4.80 2.48 9.80
C TYR A 44 4.71 0.96 9.73
N ARG A 45 5.32 0.38 8.70
CA ARG A 45 5.38 -1.07 8.51
C ARG A 45 6.17 -1.74 9.63
N ILE A 46 7.32 -1.17 10.00
CA ILE A 46 8.12 -1.65 11.13
C ILE A 46 7.34 -1.53 12.44
N LEU A 47 6.67 -0.40 12.67
CA LEU A 47 5.88 -0.19 13.90
C LEU A 47 4.71 -1.18 13.99
N ALA A 48 3.98 -1.40 12.89
CA ALA A 48 2.89 -2.38 12.84
C ALA A 48 3.40 -3.82 12.98
N PHE A 49 4.57 -4.14 12.41
CA PHE A 49 5.21 -5.45 12.55
C PHE A 49 5.62 -5.72 14.00
N LEU A 50 6.26 -4.74 14.67
CA LEU A 50 6.62 -4.83 16.08
C LEU A 50 5.37 -4.95 16.97
N GLY A 51 4.31 -4.21 16.66
CA GLY A 51 3.02 -4.32 17.34
C GLY A 51 2.39 -5.70 17.16
N GLY A 52 2.43 -6.26 15.94
CA GLY A 52 1.99 -7.63 15.65
C GLY A 52 2.79 -8.69 16.40
N LEU A 53 4.12 -8.55 16.50
CA LEU A 53 4.95 -9.46 17.30
C LEU A 53 4.61 -9.36 18.79
N ALA A 54 4.54 -8.14 19.35
CA ALA A 54 4.15 -7.92 20.74
C ALA A 54 2.76 -8.52 21.05
N MET A 55 1.84 -8.45 20.08
CA MET A 55 0.51 -9.04 20.15
C MET A 55 0.53 -10.57 20.19
N ILE A 56 1.42 -11.22 19.42
CA ILE A 56 1.60 -12.67 19.46
C ILE A 56 2.13 -13.11 20.84
N PHE A 57 3.13 -12.40 21.37
CA PHE A 57 3.71 -12.72 22.69
C PHE A 57 2.71 -12.49 23.83
N SER A 58 2.08 -11.31 23.86
CA SER A 58 1.10 -10.95 24.90
C SER A 58 -0.08 -11.91 24.95
N ASN A 59 -0.72 -12.16 23.81
CA ASN A 59 -1.84 -13.09 23.75
C ASN A 59 -1.40 -14.55 23.96
N GLY A 60 -0.18 -14.93 23.55
CA GLY A 60 0.37 -16.27 23.81
C GLY A 60 0.47 -16.58 25.31
N ILE A 61 0.98 -15.63 26.10
CA ILE A 61 1.03 -15.74 27.56
C ILE A 61 -0.40 -15.75 28.13
N ALA A 62 -1.29 -14.89 27.63
CA ALA A 62 -2.68 -14.82 28.09
C ALA A 62 -3.49 -16.10 27.82
N ILE A 63 -3.20 -16.83 26.74
CA ILE A 63 -3.83 -18.13 26.45
C ILE A 63 -3.49 -19.13 27.55
N LEU A 64 -2.22 -19.22 27.95
CA LEU A 64 -1.79 -20.15 28.99
C LEU A 64 -2.49 -19.86 30.32
N ASP A 65 -2.46 -18.60 30.76
CA ASP A 65 -3.10 -18.17 32.01
C ASP A 65 -4.63 -18.41 32.00
N ARG A 66 -5.30 -18.01 30.91
CA ARG A 66 -6.76 -18.14 30.80
C ARG A 66 -7.21 -19.59 30.66
N PHE A 67 -6.41 -20.43 30.01
CA PHE A 67 -6.67 -21.86 29.89
C PHE A 67 -6.63 -22.56 31.27
N PHE A 68 -5.66 -22.22 32.12
CA PHE A 68 -5.61 -22.74 33.50
C PHE A 68 -6.74 -22.19 34.39
N SER A 69 -7.21 -20.97 34.12
CA SER A 69 -8.34 -20.35 34.84
C SER A 69 -9.74 -20.81 34.40
N PHE A 70 -9.86 -21.72 33.42
CA PHE A 70 -11.12 -22.16 32.78
C PHE A 70 -11.97 -21.03 32.15
N ASN A 71 -11.35 -19.89 31.84
CA ASN A 71 -12.05 -18.76 31.22
C ASN A 71 -12.06 -18.91 29.68
N PHE A 72 -12.98 -19.75 29.18
CA PHE A 72 -13.04 -20.13 27.77
C PHE A 72 -13.23 -18.93 26.83
N THR A 73 -14.07 -17.97 27.21
CA THR A 73 -14.31 -16.75 26.43
C THR A 73 -13.04 -15.92 26.28
N GLY A 74 -12.30 -15.70 27.37
CA GLY A 74 -11.05 -14.95 27.32
C GLY A 74 -9.94 -15.68 26.56
N SER A 75 -9.92 -17.02 26.60
CA SER A 75 -8.98 -17.83 25.82
C SER A 75 -9.27 -17.74 24.32
N LEU A 76 -10.54 -17.76 23.92
CA LEU A 76 -10.97 -17.61 22.52
C LEU A 76 -10.52 -16.25 21.95
N ILE A 77 -10.74 -15.15 22.68
CA ILE A 77 -10.30 -13.81 22.28
C ILE A 77 -8.77 -13.75 22.11
N ALA A 78 -8.01 -14.38 23.01
CA ALA A 78 -6.55 -14.43 22.91
C ALA A 78 -6.06 -15.24 21.71
N ILE A 79 -6.72 -16.36 21.38
CA ILE A 79 -6.42 -17.14 20.17
C ILE A 79 -6.62 -16.29 18.91
N TYR A 80 -7.75 -15.56 18.82
CA TYR A 80 -7.96 -14.62 17.71
C TYR A 80 -6.88 -13.53 17.67
N GLY A 81 -6.47 -12.99 18.82
CA GLY A 81 -5.38 -12.03 18.93
C GLY A 81 -4.05 -12.55 18.38
N VAL A 82 -3.70 -13.81 18.68
CA VAL A 82 -2.49 -14.45 18.11
C VAL A 82 -2.62 -14.61 16.60
N ILE A 83 -3.76 -15.09 16.09
CA ILE A 83 -3.98 -15.29 14.65
C ILE A 83 -3.86 -13.96 13.90
N PHE A 84 -4.51 -12.90 14.39
CA PHE A 84 -4.41 -11.58 13.79
C PHE A 84 -3.00 -10.99 13.90
N GLY A 85 -2.30 -11.19 15.02
CA GLY A 85 -0.90 -10.80 15.19
C GLY A 85 0.01 -11.47 14.15
N ILE A 86 -0.18 -12.78 13.89
CA ILE A 86 0.53 -13.51 12.83
C ILE A 86 0.20 -12.93 11.45
N ILE A 87 -1.08 -12.66 11.15
CA ILE A 87 -1.49 -12.06 9.88
C ILE A 87 -0.81 -10.70 9.68
N ILE A 88 -0.79 -9.84 10.71
CA ILE A 88 -0.13 -8.53 10.67
C ILE A 88 1.37 -8.68 10.46
N ALA A 89 2.01 -9.61 11.17
CA ALA A 89 3.43 -9.90 11.01
C ALA A 89 3.76 -10.38 9.59
N ILE A 90 2.91 -11.22 8.97
CA ILE A 90 3.08 -11.68 7.59
C ILE A 90 2.84 -10.56 6.59
N LEU A 91 1.83 -9.72 6.81
CA LEU A 91 1.52 -8.60 5.92
C LEU A 91 2.65 -7.57 5.90
N GLU A 92 3.26 -7.30 7.05
CA GLU A 92 4.27 -6.25 7.21
C GLU A 92 5.71 -6.73 7.15
N GLY A 93 5.98 -8.02 7.39
CA GLY A 93 7.31 -8.64 7.44
C GLY A 93 8.13 -8.56 6.15
N GLY A 94 7.57 -7.99 5.08
CA GLY A 94 8.31 -7.59 3.88
C GLY A 94 9.14 -8.73 3.29
N TRP A 95 10.45 -8.64 3.47
CA TRP A 95 11.45 -9.51 2.83
C TRP A 95 11.63 -10.89 3.47
N SER A 96 11.12 -11.12 4.69
CA SER A 96 11.34 -12.39 5.40
C SER A 96 10.16 -13.37 5.35
N CYS A 97 9.02 -12.99 4.74
CA CYS A 97 7.82 -13.82 4.69
C CYS A 97 7.51 -14.39 3.29
N PRO A 98 6.90 -15.59 3.19
CA PRO A 98 6.59 -16.21 1.91
C PRO A 98 5.59 -15.37 1.11
N THR A 99 5.99 -14.89 -0.07
CA THR A 99 5.15 -14.10 -0.99
C THR A 99 3.87 -14.82 -1.40
N ARG A 100 3.85 -16.17 -1.35
CA ARG A 100 2.65 -16.99 -1.61
C ARG A 100 1.52 -16.71 -0.62
N ILE A 101 1.82 -16.65 0.67
CA ILE A 101 0.81 -16.44 1.72
C ILE A 101 0.33 -14.98 1.68
N GLN A 102 1.26 -14.04 1.51
CA GLN A 102 0.91 -12.63 1.39
C GLN A 102 0.00 -12.38 0.17
N SER A 103 0.28 -13.05 -0.95
CA SER A 103 -0.55 -12.97 -2.16
C SER A 103 -1.91 -13.64 -1.98
N ALA A 104 -1.98 -14.78 -1.28
CA ALA A 104 -3.25 -15.43 -0.94
C ALA A 104 -4.12 -14.53 -0.06
N ILE A 105 -3.55 -13.94 0.99
CA ILE A 105 -4.28 -13.00 1.87
C ILE A 105 -4.76 -11.79 1.08
N ARG A 106 -3.93 -11.20 0.22
CA ARG A 106 -4.33 -10.08 -0.65
C ARG A 106 -5.38 -10.47 -1.68
N PHE A 107 -5.39 -11.72 -2.13
CA PHE A 107 -6.40 -12.25 -3.05
C PHE A 107 -7.76 -12.36 -2.37
N TYR A 108 -7.83 -12.93 -1.17
CA TYR A 108 -9.08 -13.06 -0.41
C TYR A 108 -9.55 -11.73 0.18
N ALA A 109 -8.64 -10.90 0.67
CA ALA A 109 -8.92 -9.62 1.31
C ALA A 109 -8.30 -8.47 0.51
N LYS A 110 -8.93 -8.15 -0.62
CA LYS A 110 -8.49 -7.08 -1.55
C LYS A 110 -8.38 -5.71 -0.87
N PHE A 111 -9.12 -5.47 0.21
CA PHE A 111 -9.03 -4.23 0.99
C PHE A 111 -7.67 -4.08 1.72
N LEU A 112 -7.00 -5.18 2.09
CA LEU A 112 -5.68 -5.17 2.73
C LEU A 112 -4.55 -4.78 1.76
N GLU A 113 -4.85 -4.73 0.46
CA GLU A 113 -3.92 -4.19 -0.52
C GLU A 113 -3.69 -2.70 -0.31
N PHE A 114 -4.71 -1.97 0.14
CA PHE A 114 -4.66 -0.54 0.39
C PHE A 114 -4.16 -0.20 1.81
N THR A 115 -3.38 0.87 1.92
CA THR A 115 -2.82 1.39 3.19
C THR A 115 -3.92 1.72 4.21
N TRP A 116 -5.06 2.27 3.77
CA TRP A 116 -6.20 2.54 4.65
C TRP A 116 -6.86 1.27 5.17
N GLY A 117 -6.94 0.20 4.37
CA GLY A 117 -7.54 -1.07 4.77
C GLY A 117 -6.68 -1.81 5.79
N ARG A 118 -5.35 -1.73 5.66
CA ARG A 118 -4.42 -2.25 6.70
C ARG A 118 -4.52 -1.44 7.99
N GLY A 119 -4.61 -0.11 7.90
CA GLY A 119 -4.81 0.73 9.08
C GLY A 119 -6.11 0.40 9.83
N MET A 120 -7.20 0.12 9.11
CA MET A 120 -8.44 -0.36 9.71
C MET A 120 -8.29 -1.73 10.38
N LEU A 121 -7.54 -2.65 9.79
CA LEU A 121 -7.23 -3.93 10.44
C LEU A 121 -6.50 -3.69 11.78
N TYR A 122 -5.50 -2.82 11.82
CA TYR A 122 -4.78 -2.51 13.06
C TYR A 122 -5.68 -1.88 14.12
N PHE A 123 -6.56 -0.97 13.71
CA PHE A 123 -7.54 -0.36 14.60
C PHE A 123 -8.51 -1.40 15.18
N PHE A 124 -9.05 -2.26 14.33
CA PHE A 124 -9.96 -3.33 14.74
C PHE A 124 -9.28 -4.30 15.71
N VAL A 125 -8.09 -4.80 15.36
CA VAL A 125 -7.37 -5.76 16.19
C VAL A 125 -6.89 -5.11 17.51
N GLY A 126 -6.46 -3.84 17.47
CA GLY A 126 -6.13 -3.09 18.67
C GLY A 126 -7.33 -2.89 19.61
N SER A 127 -8.51 -2.60 19.06
CA SER A 127 -9.75 -2.50 19.86
C SER A 127 -10.17 -3.83 20.48
N LEU A 128 -9.99 -4.93 19.75
CA LEU A 128 -10.24 -6.29 20.24
C LEU A 128 -9.29 -6.62 21.40
N GLN A 129 -8.02 -6.20 21.31
CA GLN A 129 -7.05 -6.44 22.37
C GLN A 129 -7.30 -5.60 23.64
N ILE A 130 -7.74 -4.34 23.52
CA ILE A 130 -8.14 -3.52 24.68
C ILE A 130 -9.36 -4.13 25.41
N SER A 131 -10.21 -4.89 24.71
CA SER A 131 -11.32 -5.60 25.35
C SER A 131 -10.86 -6.64 26.38
N ASN A 132 -9.58 -7.03 26.37
CA ASN A 132 -8.99 -7.83 27.45
C ASN A 132 -8.62 -6.93 28.64
N TRP A 133 -9.03 -7.32 29.85
CA TRP A 133 -8.78 -6.57 31.09
C TRP A 133 -7.33 -6.62 31.61
N ASN A 134 -6.37 -6.98 30.76
CA ASN A 134 -4.95 -7.05 31.12
C ASN A 134 -4.24 -5.75 30.76
N MET A 135 -3.44 -5.22 31.70
CA MET A 135 -2.69 -3.98 31.51
C MET A 135 -1.74 -4.03 30.30
N LEU A 136 -1.12 -5.18 30.07
CA LEU A 136 -0.21 -5.38 28.94
C LEU A 136 -0.96 -5.42 27.59
N ASP A 137 -2.17 -5.99 27.58
CA ASP A 137 -3.06 -5.98 26.40
C ASP A 137 -3.57 -4.56 26.10
N TRP A 138 -3.84 -3.76 27.14
CA TRP A 138 -4.20 -2.35 26.97
C TRP A 138 -3.09 -1.52 26.34
N ALA A 139 -1.84 -1.72 26.78
CA ALA A 139 -0.69 -1.00 26.23
C ALA A 139 -0.44 -1.37 24.76
N VAL A 140 -0.41 -2.67 24.43
CA VAL A 140 -0.19 -3.15 23.06
C VAL A 140 -1.37 -2.79 22.15
N GLY A 141 -2.60 -2.96 22.63
CA GLY A 141 -3.81 -2.61 21.89
C GLY A 141 -3.91 -1.10 21.63
N GLY A 142 -3.61 -0.26 22.61
CA GLY A 142 -3.55 1.19 22.47
C GLY A 142 -2.51 1.65 21.45
N PHE A 143 -1.31 1.06 21.50
CA PHE A 143 -0.28 1.29 20.49
C PHE A 143 -0.75 0.92 19.07
N MET A 144 -1.41 -0.23 18.91
CA MET A 144 -1.94 -0.69 17.62
C MET A 144 -3.07 0.19 17.08
N ILE A 145 -3.94 0.71 17.96
CA ILE A 145 -4.96 1.70 17.57
C ILE A 145 -4.29 2.97 17.05
N PHE A 146 -3.26 3.48 17.73
CA PHE A 146 -2.54 4.67 17.29
C PHE A 146 -1.87 4.46 15.92
N VAL A 147 -1.20 3.33 15.71
CA VAL A 147 -0.62 2.96 14.41
C VAL A 147 -1.71 2.81 13.34
N GLY A 148 -2.87 2.24 13.68
CA GLY A 148 -4.03 2.12 12.78
C GLY A 148 -4.58 3.48 12.33
N VAL A 149 -4.84 4.38 13.27
CA VAL A 149 -5.37 5.73 12.98
C VAL A 149 -4.42 6.53 12.11
N THR A 150 -3.12 6.50 12.41
CA THR A 150 -2.10 7.19 11.61
C THR A 150 -2.03 6.63 10.19
N ALA A 151 -2.04 5.31 10.02
CA ALA A 151 -2.05 4.67 8.70
C ALA A 151 -3.32 5.00 7.89
N VAL A 152 -4.50 5.01 8.52
CA VAL A 152 -5.77 5.40 7.87
C VAL A 152 -5.72 6.86 7.44
N THR A 153 -5.28 7.77 8.32
CA THR A 153 -5.22 9.20 8.05
C THR A 153 -4.31 9.50 6.87
N VAL A 154 -3.10 8.91 6.86
CA VAL A 154 -2.16 9.07 5.73
C VAL A 154 -2.76 8.48 4.44
N GLY A 155 -3.40 7.31 4.51
CA GLY A 155 -4.03 6.69 3.34
C GLY A 155 -5.16 7.55 2.74
N ILE A 156 -6.00 8.15 3.59
CA ILE A 156 -7.10 9.03 3.16
C ILE A 156 -6.56 10.32 2.55
N VAL A 157 -5.66 11.02 3.25
CA VAL A 157 -5.06 12.29 2.76
C VAL A 157 -4.37 12.06 1.42
N THR A 158 -3.62 10.97 1.30
CA THR A 158 -2.92 10.60 0.07
C THR A 158 -3.90 10.33 -1.08
N SER A 159 -4.99 9.61 -0.80
CA SER A 159 -6.05 9.35 -1.80
C SER A 159 -6.73 10.64 -2.26
N PHE A 160 -6.96 11.60 -1.36
CA PHE A 160 -7.50 12.91 -1.71
C PHE A 160 -6.55 13.72 -2.58
N LYS A 161 -5.25 13.77 -2.22
CA LYS A 161 -4.25 14.48 -3.02
C LYS A 161 -4.06 13.86 -4.40
N LEU A 162 -4.13 12.54 -4.52
CA LEU A 162 -4.13 11.86 -5.83
C LEU A 162 -5.37 12.22 -6.67
N LYS A 163 -6.54 12.31 -6.03
CA LYS A 163 -7.77 12.71 -6.70
C LYS A 163 -7.71 14.17 -7.16
N GLU A 164 -7.09 15.03 -6.36
CA GLU A 164 -6.84 16.43 -6.73
C GLU A 164 -5.86 16.53 -7.91
N LEU A 165 -4.76 15.78 -7.88
CA LEU A 165 -3.79 15.74 -8.98
C LEU A 165 -4.44 15.26 -10.28
N ARG A 166 -5.26 14.20 -10.22
CA ARG A 166 -6.06 13.73 -11.35
C ARG A 166 -7.03 14.78 -11.87
N ASN A 167 -7.64 15.57 -10.99
CA ASN A 167 -8.60 16.60 -11.40
C ASN A 167 -7.91 17.84 -11.98
N ARG A 168 -6.68 18.16 -11.54
CA ARG A 168 -5.87 19.26 -12.09
C ARG A 168 -5.30 18.93 -13.46
N VAL A 169 -4.87 17.67 -13.66
CA VAL A 169 -4.38 17.24 -14.96
C VAL A 169 -5.55 16.74 -15.81
N ARG A 170 -6.17 17.69 -16.52
CA ARG A 170 -7.42 17.50 -17.27
C ARG A 170 -7.27 16.72 -18.58
N THR A 171 -6.05 16.53 -19.06
CA THR A 171 -5.76 15.95 -20.39
C THR A 171 -4.57 14.99 -20.30
N ASP A 172 -4.72 13.75 -20.80
CA ASP A 172 -3.66 12.74 -20.81
C ASP A 172 -2.38 13.22 -21.53
N ALA A 173 -2.53 14.13 -22.50
CA ALA A 173 -1.40 14.73 -23.22
C ALA A 173 -0.56 15.67 -22.33
N GLU A 174 -1.20 16.43 -21.44
CA GLU A 174 -0.53 17.31 -20.48
C GLU A 174 0.19 16.48 -19.42
N LEU A 175 -0.46 15.40 -18.95
CA LEU A 175 0.10 14.46 -17.97
C LEU A 175 1.35 13.80 -18.53
N ARG A 176 1.31 13.32 -19.78
CA ARG A 176 2.46 12.71 -20.46
C ARG A 176 3.61 13.70 -20.63
N LYS A 177 3.31 14.94 -20.99
CA LYS A 177 4.34 15.97 -21.18
C LYS A 177 5.04 16.34 -19.86
N GLN A 178 4.27 16.49 -18.79
CA GLN A 178 4.79 16.72 -17.44
C GLN A 178 5.55 15.49 -16.91
N TRP A 179 5.07 14.28 -17.23
CA TRP A 179 5.71 13.03 -16.87
C TRP A 179 7.06 12.85 -17.57
N GLU A 180 7.14 13.11 -18.87
CA GLU A 180 8.39 13.07 -19.65
C GLU A 180 9.42 14.11 -19.18
N LEU A 181 8.95 15.27 -18.69
CA LEU A 181 9.82 16.29 -18.11
C LEU A 181 10.36 15.88 -16.72
N ALA A 182 9.57 15.14 -15.94
CA ALA A 182 9.96 14.68 -14.61
C ALA A 182 10.78 13.38 -14.63
N ASP A 183 10.62 12.55 -15.67
CA ASP A 183 11.37 11.31 -15.90
C ASP A 183 12.79 11.61 -16.43
N ALA A 184 13.63 12.17 -15.55
CA ALA A 184 14.99 12.59 -15.88
C ALA A 184 15.87 11.44 -16.37
N ASN A 185 15.56 10.21 -15.94
CA ASN A 185 16.30 9.01 -16.30
C ASN A 185 15.70 8.27 -17.53
N LYS A 186 14.54 8.71 -18.04
CA LYS A 186 13.79 8.12 -19.17
C LYS A 186 13.52 6.62 -19.03
N ASN A 187 13.40 6.12 -17.80
CA ASN A 187 13.15 4.70 -17.55
C ASN A 187 11.65 4.34 -17.61
N GLY A 188 10.79 5.33 -17.87
CA GLY A 188 9.33 5.16 -17.94
C GLY A 188 8.65 5.10 -16.57
N THR A 189 9.38 5.39 -15.47
CA THR A 189 8.89 5.39 -14.10
C THR A 189 9.45 6.58 -13.33
N LEU A 190 8.64 7.18 -12.44
CA LEU A 190 9.11 8.24 -11.55
C LEU A 190 9.54 7.62 -10.22
N ASP A 191 10.80 7.78 -9.86
CA ASP A 191 11.27 7.49 -8.49
C ASP A 191 10.70 8.52 -7.49
N ILE A 192 10.80 8.26 -6.19
CA ILE A 192 10.26 9.12 -5.11
C ILE A 192 10.71 10.58 -5.26
N LYS A 193 11.94 10.80 -5.74
CA LYS A 193 12.49 12.15 -6.00
C LYS A 193 11.88 12.81 -7.23
N GLU A 194 11.72 12.05 -8.31
CA GLU A 194 11.16 12.52 -9.59
C GLU A 194 9.66 12.78 -9.45
N MET A 195 8.95 11.96 -8.68
CA MET A 195 7.56 12.19 -8.31
C MET A 195 7.41 13.41 -7.40
N SER A 196 8.35 13.65 -6.48
CA SER A 196 8.33 14.89 -5.68
C SER A 196 8.45 16.12 -6.58
N ALA A 197 9.38 16.10 -7.55
CA ALA A 197 9.53 17.18 -8.52
C ALA A 197 8.30 17.33 -9.44
N PHE A 198 7.68 16.23 -9.86
CA PHE A 198 6.46 16.24 -10.66
C PHE A 198 5.27 16.84 -9.89
N VAL A 199 5.09 16.45 -8.63
CA VAL A 199 4.00 16.90 -7.76
C VAL A 199 4.17 18.38 -7.40
N GLU A 200 5.41 18.82 -7.18
CA GLU A 200 5.78 20.24 -6.98
C GLU A 200 5.53 21.07 -8.25
N ASN A 201 5.91 20.57 -9.43
CA ASN A 201 5.61 21.21 -10.73
C ASN A 201 4.11 21.29 -11.04
N CYS A 202 3.30 20.38 -10.48
CA CYS A 202 1.83 20.43 -10.55
C CYS A 202 1.20 21.36 -9.48
N GLY A 203 2.01 22.03 -8.66
CA GLY A 203 1.58 22.98 -7.63
C GLY A 203 0.88 22.31 -6.44
N ILE A 204 1.25 21.07 -6.12
CA ILE A 204 0.75 20.34 -4.95
C ILE A 204 1.96 20.06 -4.04
N GLU A 205 1.85 20.40 -2.76
CA GLU A 205 2.87 20.00 -1.77
C GLU A 205 2.51 18.63 -1.18
N MET A 206 3.36 17.62 -1.39
CA MET A 206 3.26 16.32 -0.71
C MET A 206 4.55 16.04 0.04
N THR A 207 4.43 15.64 1.31
CA THR A 207 5.61 15.19 2.07
C THR A 207 6.09 13.82 1.56
N ARG A 208 7.37 13.51 1.74
CA ARG A 208 7.98 12.24 1.30
C ARG A 208 7.22 10.99 1.77
N ASN A 209 6.64 11.05 2.98
CA ASN A 209 5.79 9.97 3.52
C ASN A 209 4.41 9.87 2.86
N GLN A 210 3.85 10.99 2.39
CA GLN A 210 2.60 10.99 1.61
C GLN A 210 2.85 10.50 0.18
N ILE A 211 4.00 10.87 -0.40
CA ILE A 211 4.44 10.36 -1.69
C ILE A 211 4.69 8.85 -1.60
N ALA A 212 5.41 8.37 -0.59
CA ALA A 212 5.61 6.94 -0.36
C ALA A 212 4.33 6.15 -0.01
N ALA A 213 3.26 6.83 0.41
CA ALA A 213 1.95 6.20 0.60
C ALA A 213 1.07 6.26 -0.67
N ALA A 214 1.43 7.12 -1.62
CA ALA A 214 0.74 7.33 -2.91
C ALA A 214 1.24 6.35 -3.95
N PHE A 215 2.57 6.20 -3.97
CA PHE A 215 3.24 5.03 -4.49
C PHE A 215 2.55 3.84 -3.92
#